data_AF-A0A485LAS4-F1
#
_entry.id   AF-A0A485LAS4-F1
#
_cell.length_a   1.000
_cell.length_b   1.000
_cell.length_c   1.000
_cell.angle_alpha   90.00
_cell.angle_beta   90.00
_cell.angle_gamma   90.00
#
_symmetry.space_group_name_H-M   'P 1'
#
loop_
_entity.id
_entity.type
_entity.pdbx_description
1 polymer ?
#
loop_
_entity_poly.entity_id
_entity_poly.type
_entity_poly.pdbx_seq_one_letter_code
_entity_poly.pdbx_strand_id
1 'polypeptide(L)'
;MPTTPFTVCTYNIRFILDRWPERKHLVEQELRRAKADLYSLQEVNVGHRYGQHTQLQATLQEGGSGAYACFGAPAARRYLETLPLVGFLFNGAINPLAALAYDFNAWFNERYLASILGPYVQWLYYNPVMQIVTFLSLGTAWVFGTAMYARESVRPTRHEQLLIGSWKVAQSVVVTVGDDEILVVNVHLSSARDAEHVRVEEARLICDWIEAQGVANAMIMGDFNGEPGHACYLSLEKRGFVSTHKKVHGAEPAITFHQGLEAPTKDVGEEICLDYIFFKGAMRPTAIRVIGTECSATDKTIYPSDHFGLVADFQVGEAAKSS
;
A
#
# COMPACT_ATOMS: atom_id res chain seq x y z
N MET A 1 31.39 0.86 -9.68
CA MET A 1 30.55 -0.16 -10.35
C MET A 1 29.51 0.57 -11.18
N PRO A 2 28.94 0.00 -12.26
CA PRO A 2 27.80 0.62 -12.93
C PRO A 2 26.60 0.66 -11.97
N THR A 3 25.88 1.78 -11.92
CA THR A 3 24.64 1.88 -11.16
C THR A 3 23.53 1.13 -11.89
N THR A 4 22.63 0.49 -11.15
CA THR A 4 21.50 -0.27 -11.71
C THR A 4 20.21 0.54 -11.53
N PRO A 5 19.37 0.70 -12.58
CA PRO A 5 18.09 1.38 -12.45
C PRO A 5 17.12 0.54 -11.61
N PHE A 6 16.31 1.22 -10.80
CA PHE A 6 15.25 0.60 -10.01
C PHE A 6 14.05 1.53 -9.91
N THR A 7 12.89 1.06 -10.36
CA THR A 7 11.65 1.84 -10.36
C THR A 7 10.69 1.29 -9.32
N VAL A 8 10.15 2.15 -8.46
CA VAL A 8 9.18 1.77 -7.43
C VAL A 8 7.89 2.58 -7.57
N CYS A 9 6.75 1.98 -7.23
CA CYS A 9 5.44 2.61 -7.26
C CYS A 9 4.71 2.40 -5.94
N THR A 10 4.17 3.46 -5.32
CA THR A 10 3.22 3.34 -4.22
C THR A 10 1.87 3.90 -4.61
N TYR A 11 0.77 3.22 -4.25
CA TYR A 11 -0.56 3.68 -4.59
C TYR A 11 -1.64 3.08 -3.68
N ASN A 12 -2.35 3.92 -2.91
CA ASN A 12 -3.60 3.54 -2.27
C ASN A 12 -4.70 3.44 -3.35
N ILE A 13 -5.27 2.25 -3.54
CA ILE A 13 -6.22 1.96 -4.63
C ILE A 13 -7.68 1.94 -4.17
N ARG A 14 -7.98 2.47 -2.97
CA ARG A 14 -9.34 2.63 -2.45
C ARG A 14 -10.18 1.35 -2.35
N PHE A 15 -9.53 0.22 -2.07
CA PHE A 15 -10.19 -1.08 -1.94
C PHE A 15 -11.06 -1.41 -3.16
N ILE A 16 -12.11 -2.20 -2.94
CA ILE A 16 -13.20 -2.44 -3.90
C ILE A 16 -14.39 -1.49 -3.67
N LEU A 17 -14.19 -0.41 -2.89
CA LEU A 17 -15.22 0.60 -2.66
C LEU A 17 -15.24 1.60 -3.81
N ASP A 18 -16.26 2.46 -3.78
CA ASP A 18 -16.35 3.64 -4.64
C ASP A 18 -16.24 3.29 -6.13
N ARG A 19 -17.28 2.62 -6.64
CA ARG A 19 -17.47 2.33 -8.07
C ARG A 19 -16.33 1.47 -8.66
N TRP A 20 -15.80 0.51 -7.88
CA TRP A 20 -14.73 -0.40 -8.30
C TRP A 20 -14.92 -1.02 -9.71
N PRO A 21 -16.10 -1.56 -10.10
CA PRO A 21 -16.29 -2.11 -11.45
C PRO A 21 -16.01 -1.09 -12.56
N GLU A 22 -16.23 0.19 -12.30
CA GLU A 22 -16.07 1.26 -13.27
C GLU A 22 -14.64 1.82 -13.27
N ARG A 23 -13.98 1.90 -12.10
CA ARG A 23 -12.60 2.43 -12.00
C ARG A 23 -11.49 1.40 -12.12
N LYS A 24 -11.78 0.09 -12.00
CA LYS A 24 -10.79 -1.00 -12.05
C LYS A 24 -9.85 -0.87 -13.26
N HIS A 25 -10.41 -0.65 -14.45
CA HIS A 25 -9.61 -0.54 -15.67
C HIS A 25 -8.68 0.68 -15.67
N LEU A 26 -9.07 1.77 -14.99
CA LEU A 26 -8.22 2.96 -14.84
C LEU A 26 -7.03 2.65 -13.93
N VAL A 27 -7.26 1.95 -12.81
CA VAL A 27 -6.18 1.50 -11.91
C VAL A 27 -5.22 0.59 -12.67
N GLU A 28 -5.74 -0.39 -13.39
CA GLU A 28 -4.93 -1.30 -14.22
C GLU A 28 -4.09 -0.56 -15.27
N GLN A 29 -4.65 0.48 -15.90
CA GLN A 29 -3.91 1.31 -16.86
C GLN A 29 -2.77 2.09 -16.19
N GLU A 30 -3.02 2.71 -15.04
CA GLU A 30 -2.00 3.45 -14.30
C GLU A 30 -0.87 2.53 -13.82
N LEU A 31 -1.20 1.34 -13.30
CA LEU A 31 -0.20 0.34 -12.92
C LEU A 31 0.64 -0.12 -14.12
N ARG A 32 0.02 -0.40 -15.29
CA ARG A 32 0.77 -0.76 -16.51
C ARG A 32 1.65 0.39 -17.01
N ARG A 33 1.19 1.64 -16.91
CA ARG A 33 1.96 2.84 -17.30
C ARG A 33 3.13 3.12 -16.38
N ALA A 34 3.01 2.79 -15.08
CA ALA A 34 4.06 2.99 -14.09
C ALA A 34 5.33 2.18 -14.42
N LYS A 35 5.17 0.95 -14.94
CA LYS A 35 6.26 0.03 -15.32
C LYS A 35 7.29 -0.22 -14.20
N ALA A 36 6.85 -0.12 -12.94
CA ALA A 36 7.72 -0.27 -11.79
C ALA A 36 8.26 -1.70 -11.64
N ASP A 37 9.47 -1.82 -11.11
CA ASP A 37 10.06 -3.10 -10.71
C ASP A 37 9.44 -3.61 -9.42
N LEU A 38 8.97 -2.70 -8.55
CA LEU A 38 8.24 -3.01 -7.34
C LEU A 38 7.06 -2.07 -7.13
N TYR A 39 5.90 -2.63 -6.77
CA TYR A 39 4.68 -1.91 -6.42
C TYR A 39 4.32 -2.19 -4.96
N SER A 40 3.92 -1.14 -4.24
CA SER A 40 3.35 -1.18 -2.88
C SER A 40 1.95 -0.59 -2.93
N LEU A 41 0.93 -1.43 -2.83
CA LEU A 41 -0.47 -1.01 -2.88
C LEU A 41 -1.10 -1.05 -1.48
N GLN A 42 -1.89 -0.03 -1.18
CA GLN A 42 -2.71 0.06 0.03
C GLN A 42 -4.18 -0.11 -0.33
N GLU A 43 -4.97 -0.52 0.67
CA GLU A 43 -6.40 -0.81 0.51
C GLU A 43 -6.66 -1.83 -0.60
N VAL A 44 -6.18 -3.05 -0.41
CA VAL A 44 -6.31 -4.13 -1.38
C VAL A 44 -7.20 -5.22 -0.79
N ASN A 45 -8.05 -5.80 -1.64
CA ASN A 45 -8.83 -7.01 -1.34
C ASN A 45 -7.95 -8.28 -1.46
N VAL A 46 -7.61 -8.84 -0.29
CA VAL A 46 -6.65 -9.94 -0.07
C VAL A 46 -7.36 -11.18 0.50
N GLY A 47 -7.93 -12.00 -0.39
CA GLY A 47 -8.33 -13.38 -0.05
C GLY A 47 -7.13 -14.32 0.11
N HIS A 48 -7.32 -15.60 -0.18
CA HIS A 48 -6.25 -16.60 -0.19
C HIS A 48 -5.70 -16.86 -1.60
N ARG A 49 -6.58 -17.04 -2.58
CA ARG A 49 -6.28 -17.17 -4.02
C ARG A 49 -7.11 -16.22 -4.88
N TYR A 50 -8.19 -15.65 -4.33
CA TYR A 50 -9.04 -14.70 -4.99
C TYR A 50 -8.94 -13.31 -4.34
N GLY A 51 -8.85 -12.26 -5.16
CA GLY A 51 -8.97 -10.88 -4.72
C GLY A 51 -8.27 -9.92 -5.67
N GLN A 52 -8.28 -8.62 -5.34
CA GLN A 52 -7.55 -7.61 -6.10
C GLN A 52 -6.06 -7.95 -6.19
N HIS A 53 -5.48 -8.49 -5.10
CA HIS A 53 -4.07 -8.85 -5.08
C HIS A 53 -3.67 -9.83 -6.22
N THR A 54 -4.42 -10.90 -6.46
CA THR A 54 -4.12 -11.84 -7.56
C THR A 54 -4.57 -11.34 -8.94
N GLN A 55 -5.69 -10.63 -9.02
CA GLN A 55 -6.20 -10.09 -10.30
C GLN A 55 -5.28 -9.01 -10.88
N LEU A 56 -4.75 -8.10 -10.05
CA LEU A 56 -3.83 -7.06 -10.49
C LEU A 56 -2.45 -7.63 -10.82
N GLN A 57 -2.02 -8.72 -10.19
CA GLN A 57 -0.80 -9.44 -10.60
C GLN A 57 -0.92 -9.92 -12.06
N ALA A 58 -2.04 -10.55 -12.43
CA ALA A 58 -2.28 -11.02 -13.79
C ALA A 58 -2.24 -9.85 -14.80
N THR A 59 -2.85 -8.72 -14.44
CA THR A 59 -2.82 -7.48 -15.23
C THR A 59 -1.40 -7.00 -15.52
N LEU A 60 -0.51 -7.04 -14.53
CA LEU A 60 0.89 -6.64 -14.66
C LEU A 60 1.68 -7.60 -15.56
N GLN A 61 1.39 -8.91 -15.49
CA GLN A 61 2.05 -9.93 -16.29
C GLN A 61 1.68 -9.86 -17.79
N GLU A 62 0.41 -9.55 -18.10
CA GLU A 62 -0.05 -9.37 -19.50
C GLU A 62 0.64 -8.20 -20.21
N GLY A 63 1.11 -7.19 -19.46
CA GLY A 63 1.77 -5.99 -20.00
C GLY A 63 3.20 -6.21 -20.51
N GLY A 64 3.69 -7.46 -20.61
CA GLY A 64 5.02 -7.79 -21.13
C GLY A 64 6.18 -7.37 -20.23
N SER A 65 5.91 -6.96 -18.99
CA SER A 65 6.91 -6.46 -18.03
C SER A 65 7.63 -7.56 -17.24
N GLY A 66 7.50 -8.82 -17.66
CA GLY A 66 8.06 -9.98 -16.96
C GLY A 66 7.17 -10.51 -15.82
N ALA A 67 7.59 -11.61 -15.21
CA ALA A 67 6.87 -12.20 -14.09
C ALA A 67 7.03 -11.34 -12.81
N TYR A 68 5.95 -11.25 -12.05
CA TYR A 68 5.91 -10.61 -10.73
C TYR A 68 5.58 -11.65 -9.67
N ALA A 69 6.33 -11.66 -8.58
CA ALA A 69 5.91 -12.27 -7.33
C ALA A 69 4.85 -11.38 -6.66
N CYS A 70 3.86 -11.99 -6.02
CA CYS A 70 2.77 -11.30 -5.32
C CYS A 70 2.81 -11.63 -3.83
N PHE A 71 2.75 -10.60 -3.01
CA PHE A 71 2.77 -10.70 -1.55
C PHE A 71 1.55 -9.97 -0.99
N GLY A 72 0.57 -10.71 -0.48
CA GLY A 72 -0.59 -10.12 0.21
C GLY A 72 -0.36 -10.01 1.71
N ALA A 73 -0.77 -8.89 2.30
CA ALA A 73 -0.72 -8.65 3.75
C ALA A 73 -2.11 -8.23 4.26
N PRO A 74 -2.91 -9.19 4.77
CA PRO A 74 -4.24 -8.91 5.29
C PRO A 74 -4.12 -8.26 6.67
N ALA A 75 -4.75 -7.10 6.91
CA ALA A 75 -4.49 -6.30 8.09
C ALA A 75 -4.98 -6.98 9.39
N ALA A 76 -6.29 -6.88 9.68
CA ALA A 76 -6.84 -7.43 10.93
C ALA A 76 -6.74 -8.97 11.01
N ARG A 77 -6.82 -9.67 9.87
CA ARG A 77 -6.63 -11.13 9.82
C ARG A 77 -5.29 -11.54 10.43
N ARG A 78 -4.21 -10.81 10.14
CA ARG A 78 -2.86 -11.17 10.59
C ARG A 78 -2.74 -11.18 12.12
N TYR A 79 -3.43 -10.27 12.81
CA TYR A 79 -3.47 -10.27 14.27
C TYR A 79 -3.99 -11.61 14.82
N LEU A 80 -5.07 -12.14 14.25
CA LEU A 80 -5.64 -13.40 14.69
C LEU A 80 -4.76 -14.60 14.31
N GLU A 81 -4.17 -14.59 13.10
CA GLU A 81 -3.23 -15.64 12.68
C GLU A 81 -2.03 -15.79 13.62
N THR A 82 -1.62 -14.71 14.30
CA THR A 82 -0.49 -14.72 15.24
C THR A 82 -0.83 -15.15 16.66
N LEU A 83 -2.13 -15.32 16.99
CA LEU A 83 -2.53 -15.72 18.33
C LEU A 83 -2.11 -17.16 18.65
N PRO A 84 -1.46 -17.42 19.81
CA PRO A 84 -1.14 -18.77 20.23
C PRO A 84 -2.39 -19.65 20.31
N LEU A 85 -2.25 -20.91 19.92
CA LEU A 85 -3.28 -21.97 19.97
C LEU A 85 -4.51 -21.76 19.08
N VAL A 86 -4.92 -20.53 18.76
CA VAL A 86 -6.12 -20.26 17.94
C VAL A 86 -5.78 -19.74 16.55
N GLY A 87 -4.56 -19.23 16.33
CA GLY A 87 -4.17 -18.64 15.04
C GLY A 87 -4.20 -19.62 13.87
N PHE A 88 -4.03 -20.92 14.12
CA PHE A 88 -4.15 -21.94 13.07
C PHE A 88 -5.56 -21.98 12.45
N LEU A 89 -6.60 -21.59 13.21
CA LEU A 89 -7.98 -21.53 12.70
C LEU A 89 -8.15 -20.44 11.66
N PHE A 90 -7.35 -19.37 11.73
CA PHE A 90 -7.39 -18.21 10.84
C PHE A 90 -6.31 -18.26 9.75
N ASN A 91 -5.36 -19.19 9.84
CA ASN A 91 -4.29 -19.28 8.87
C ASN A 91 -4.74 -20.07 7.64
N GLY A 92 -5.01 -19.39 6.53
CA GLY A 92 -5.45 -20.02 5.28
C GLY A 92 -4.43 -21.00 4.66
N ALA A 93 -3.14 -20.90 5.01
CA ALA A 93 -2.14 -21.87 4.55
C ALA A 93 -2.22 -23.20 5.32
N ILE A 94 -2.79 -23.20 6.53
CA ILE A 94 -2.92 -24.37 7.41
C ILE A 94 -4.36 -24.91 7.41
N ASN A 95 -5.35 -24.02 7.42
CA ASN A 95 -6.78 -24.35 7.48
C ASN A 95 -7.48 -24.06 6.13
N PRO A 96 -7.80 -25.09 5.33
CA PRO A 96 -8.48 -24.92 4.04
C PRO A 96 -9.86 -24.26 4.15
N LEU A 97 -10.57 -24.44 5.27
CA LEU A 97 -11.88 -23.79 5.46
C LEU A 97 -11.72 -22.28 5.63
N ALA A 98 -10.67 -21.84 6.33
CA ALA A 98 -10.33 -20.43 6.43
C ALA A 98 -9.97 -19.86 5.06
N ALA A 99 -9.12 -20.55 4.28
CA ALA A 99 -8.79 -20.16 2.92
C ALA A 99 -10.03 -19.98 2.03
N LEU A 100 -10.94 -20.96 2.04
CA LEU A 100 -12.20 -20.88 1.29
C LEU A 100 -13.08 -19.72 1.76
N ALA A 101 -13.15 -19.49 3.08
CA ALA A 101 -13.90 -18.36 3.63
C ALA A 101 -13.31 -17.01 3.19
N TYR A 102 -11.98 -16.86 3.13
CA TYR A 102 -11.35 -15.63 2.67
C TYR A 102 -11.57 -15.38 1.18
N ASP A 103 -11.49 -16.42 0.34
CA ASP A 103 -11.79 -16.30 -1.08
C ASP A 103 -13.27 -15.96 -1.31
N PHE A 104 -14.18 -16.58 -0.56
CA PHE A 104 -15.60 -16.25 -0.59
C PHE A 104 -15.85 -14.80 -0.16
N ASN A 105 -15.27 -14.37 0.96
CA ASN A 105 -15.41 -13.00 1.45
C ASN A 105 -14.88 -11.99 0.44
N ALA A 106 -13.70 -12.23 -0.14
CA ALA A 106 -13.12 -11.36 -1.17
C ALA A 106 -14.03 -11.27 -2.41
N TRP A 107 -14.54 -12.41 -2.88
CA TRP A 107 -15.48 -12.50 -4.00
C TRP A 107 -16.82 -11.81 -3.73
N PHE A 108 -17.36 -12.00 -2.53
CA PHE A 108 -18.63 -11.43 -2.08
C PHE A 108 -18.51 -9.91 -1.95
N ASN A 109 -17.45 -9.45 -1.28
CA ASN A 109 -17.19 -8.05 -1.06
C ASN A 109 -17.11 -7.33 -2.41
N GLU A 110 -16.34 -7.86 -3.37
CA GLU A 110 -16.15 -7.23 -4.70
C GLU A 110 -17.48 -6.98 -5.45
N ARG A 111 -18.50 -7.79 -5.19
CA ARG A 111 -19.80 -7.71 -5.87
C ARG A 111 -20.85 -6.91 -5.13
N TYR A 112 -20.81 -6.95 -3.79
CA TYR A 112 -21.95 -6.52 -2.98
C TYR A 112 -21.60 -5.48 -1.93
N LEU A 113 -20.33 -5.31 -1.54
CA LEU A 113 -19.96 -4.45 -0.41
C LEU A 113 -20.44 -3.00 -0.61
N ALA A 114 -20.08 -2.38 -1.73
CA ALA A 114 -20.44 -0.99 -2.00
C ALA A 114 -21.97 -0.79 -2.03
N SER A 115 -22.70 -1.72 -2.65
CA SER A 115 -24.17 -1.68 -2.72
C SER A 115 -24.84 -1.87 -1.34
N ILE A 116 -24.26 -2.70 -0.48
CA ILE A 116 -24.73 -2.92 0.88
C ILE A 116 -24.44 -1.69 1.75
N LEU A 117 -23.22 -1.15 1.68
CA LEU A 117 -22.82 -0.04 2.54
C LEU A 117 -23.43 1.30 2.12
N GLY A 118 -23.53 1.55 0.81
CA GLY A 118 -23.88 2.87 0.25
C GLY A 118 -25.07 3.56 0.92
N PRO A 119 -26.24 2.89 1.07
CA PRO A 119 -27.41 3.49 1.72
C PRO A 119 -27.23 3.79 3.22
N TYR A 120 -26.24 3.18 3.89
CA TYR A 120 -26.06 3.24 5.33
C TYR A 120 -24.75 3.89 5.78
N VAL A 121 -23.90 4.38 4.86
CA VAL A 121 -22.58 4.94 5.18
C VAL A 121 -22.65 5.98 6.29
N GLN A 122 -23.53 6.97 6.14
CA GLN A 122 -23.67 8.04 7.12
C GLN A 122 -24.15 7.52 8.48
N TRP A 123 -25.06 6.53 8.49
CA TRP A 123 -25.52 5.93 9.73
C TRP A 123 -24.41 5.12 10.41
N LEU A 124 -23.64 4.32 9.67
CA LEU A 124 -22.52 3.55 10.18
C LEU A 124 -21.42 4.45 10.75
N TYR A 125 -21.15 5.59 10.10
CA TYR A 125 -20.20 6.60 10.58
C TYR A 125 -20.52 7.09 12.00
N TYR A 126 -21.80 7.34 12.30
CA TYR A 126 -22.23 7.76 13.64
C TYR A 126 -22.45 6.59 14.63
N ASN A 127 -22.29 5.33 14.20
CA ASN A 127 -22.51 4.14 15.01
C ASN A 127 -21.29 3.19 14.94
N PRO A 128 -20.18 3.51 15.61
CA PRO A 128 -18.90 2.80 15.44
C PRO A 128 -18.97 1.31 15.81
N VAL A 129 -19.78 0.93 16.80
CA VAL A 129 -20.01 -0.48 17.15
C VAL A 129 -20.67 -1.22 15.99
N MET A 130 -21.67 -0.60 15.34
CA MET A 130 -22.35 -1.19 14.19
C MET A 130 -21.45 -1.26 12.97
N GLN A 131 -20.56 -0.27 12.78
CA GLN A 131 -19.54 -0.33 11.75
C GLN A 131 -18.64 -1.57 11.91
N ILE A 132 -18.15 -1.82 13.12
CA ILE A 132 -17.32 -3.01 13.43
C ILE A 132 -18.11 -4.29 13.16
N VAL A 133 -19.34 -4.40 13.68
CA VAL A 133 -20.19 -5.59 13.48
C VAL A 133 -20.47 -5.83 11.99
N THR A 134 -20.76 -4.78 11.23
CA THR A 134 -20.98 -4.87 9.78
C THR A 134 -19.72 -5.37 9.07
N PHE A 135 -18.55 -4.78 9.30
CA PHE A 135 -17.33 -5.22 8.61
C PHE A 135 -16.86 -6.62 8.99
N LEU A 136 -17.12 -7.07 10.24
CA LEU A 136 -16.86 -8.44 10.65
C LEU A 136 -17.83 -9.43 10.00
N SER A 137 -19.13 -9.11 9.98
CA SER A 137 -20.18 -9.98 9.43
C SER A 137 -20.10 -10.12 7.91
N LEU A 138 -19.76 -9.05 7.20
CA LEU A 138 -19.50 -9.07 5.75
C LEU A 138 -18.13 -9.68 5.40
N GLY A 139 -17.33 -10.00 6.42
CA GLY A 139 -15.98 -10.56 6.25
C GLY A 139 -14.96 -9.59 5.66
N THR A 140 -15.30 -8.31 5.54
CA THR A 140 -14.43 -7.24 5.03
C THR A 140 -13.15 -7.12 5.85
N ALA A 141 -13.26 -7.20 7.18
CA ALA A 141 -12.11 -7.15 8.08
C ALA A 141 -11.07 -8.26 7.81
N TRP A 142 -11.49 -9.38 7.20
CA TRP A 142 -10.62 -10.53 6.93
C TRP A 142 -9.86 -10.45 5.60
N VAL A 143 -10.29 -9.55 4.73
CA VAL A 143 -9.77 -9.42 3.36
C VAL A 143 -9.27 -8.02 3.04
N PHE A 144 -9.52 -7.02 3.90
CA PHE A 144 -8.91 -5.71 3.78
C PHE A 144 -7.43 -5.77 4.17
N GLY A 145 -6.55 -5.23 3.32
CA GLY A 145 -5.12 -5.25 3.57
C GLY A 145 -4.31 -4.45 2.58
N THR A 146 -3.06 -4.84 2.42
CA THR A 146 -2.10 -4.26 1.46
C THR A 146 -1.52 -5.37 0.59
N ALA A 147 -0.91 -5.00 -0.54
CA ALA A 147 -0.20 -5.95 -1.38
C ALA A 147 1.09 -5.34 -1.93
N MET A 148 2.10 -6.18 -2.11
CA MET A 148 3.31 -5.84 -2.85
C MET A 148 3.47 -6.75 -4.06
N TYR A 149 3.95 -6.17 -5.16
CA TYR A 149 4.35 -6.90 -6.35
C TYR A 149 5.80 -6.58 -6.65
N ALA A 150 6.63 -7.59 -6.81
CA ALA A 150 8.04 -7.38 -7.18
C ALA A 150 8.37 -8.23 -8.39
N ARG A 151 9.00 -7.61 -9.40
CA ARG A 151 9.43 -8.29 -10.61
C ARG A 151 10.50 -9.33 -10.24
N GLU A 152 10.43 -10.51 -10.84
CA GLU A 152 11.40 -11.59 -10.56
C GLU A 152 12.86 -11.17 -10.85
N SER A 153 13.07 -10.20 -11.75
CA SER A 153 14.41 -9.67 -12.05
C SER A 153 15.09 -8.97 -10.87
N VAL A 154 14.32 -8.43 -9.93
CA VAL A 154 14.85 -7.86 -8.67
C VAL A 154 14.89 -8.89 -7.54
N ARG A 155 14.73 -10.17 -7.86
CA ARG A 155 14.93 -11.33 -6.97
C ARG A 155 14.29 -11.13 -5.58
N PRO A 156 12.96 -10.95 -5.51
CA PRO A 156 12.30 -10.68 -4.25
C PRO A 156 12.39 -11.89 -3.31
N THR A 157 12.72 -11.63 -2.06
CA THR A 157 12.84 -12.64 -0.99
C THR A 157 12.30 -12.08 0.32
N ARG A 158 12.21 -12.95 1.34
CA ARG A 158 11.95 -12.57 2.74
C ARG A 158 10.74 -11.65 2.92
N HIS A 159 9.57 -12.12 2.47
CA HIS A 159 8.32 -11.42 2.77
C HIS A 159 7.96 -11.59 4.24
N GLU A 160 7.93 -10.49 4.97
CA GLU A 160 7.62 -10.44 6.40
C GLU A 160 6.52 -9.41 6.69
N GLN A 161 5.83 -9.58 7.81
CA GLN A 161 4.75 -8.68 8.26
C GLN A 161 4.95 -8.33 9.72
N LEU A 162 4.81 -7.05 10.04
CA LEU A 162 4.91 -6.49 11.39
C LEU A 162 3.55 -5.93 11.83
N LEU A 163 3.07 -6.37 12.99
CA LEU A 163 1.92 -5.76 13.64
C LEU A 163 2.35 -4.43 14.26
N ILE A 164 1.78 -3.31 13.82
CA ILE A 164 2.21 -1.96 14.23
C ILE A 164 1.23 -1.23 15.16
N GLY A 165 0.11 -1.87 15.49
CA GLY A 165 -0.93 -1.30 16.35
C GLY A 165 -2.19 -0.96 15.54
N SER A 166 -3.28 -0.62 16.22
CA SER A 166 -4.53 -0.15 15.59
C SER A 166 -5.08 -1.03 14.45
N TRP A 167 -4.85 -2.34 14.53
CA TRP A 167 -5.18 -3.32 13.47
C TRP A 167 -4.46 -3.10 12.14
N LYS A 168 -3.40 -2.28 12.12
CA LYS A 168 -2.54 -2.02 10.97
C LYS A 168 -1.35 -2.96 10.95
N VAL A 169 -0.90 -3.27 9.74
CA VAL A 169 0.24 -4.16 9.47
C VAL A 169 1.17 -3.47 8.49
N ALA A 170 2.46 -3.40 8.83
CA ALA A 170 3.49 -3.09 7.86
C ALA A 170 3.94 -4.39 7.17
N GLN A 171 4.20 -4.32 5.87
CA GLN A 171 4.63 -5.45 5.06
C GLN A 171 6.01 -5.14 4.49
N SER A 172 6.94 -6.09 4.47
CA SER A 172 8.23 -5.90 3.81
C SER A 172 8.58 -7.02 2.84
N VAL A 173 9.41 -6.67 1.86
CA VAL A 173 10.09 -7.60 0.95
C VAL A 173 11.52 -7.11 0.79
N VAL A 174 12.49 -8.03 0.81
CA VAL A 174 13.86 -7.73 0.42
C VAL A 174 13.99 -7.98 -1.08
N VAL A 175 14.48 -7.00 -1.81
CA VAL A 175 14.82 -7.13 -3.24
C VAL A 175 16.31 -6.95 -3.45
N THR A 176 16.88 -7.62 -4.44
CA THR A 176 18.26 -7.46 -4.85
C THR A 176 18.34 -6.78 -6.22
N VAL A 177 18.90 -5.58 -6.26
CA VAL A 177 19.09 -4.77 -7.47
C VAL A 177 20.58 -4.65 -7.75
N GLY A 178 21.06 -5.24 -8.84
CA GLY A 178 22.49 -5.43 -9.02
C GLY A 178 23.04 -6.35 -7.92
N ASP A 179 24.00 -5.84 -7.14
CA ASP A 179 24.60 -6.53 -5.99
C ASP A 179 24.06 -6.02 -4.63
N ASP A 180 23.19 -5.00 -4.65
CA ASP A 180 22.68 -4.36 -3.45
C ASP A 180 21.32 -4.95 -3.04
N GLU A 181 21.20 -5.29 -1.74
CA GLU A 181 19.91 -5.59 -1.13
C GLU A 181 19.22 -4.31 -0.67
N ILE A 182 17.90 -4.26 -0.87
CA ILE A 182 17.02 -3.18 -0.45
C ILE A 182 15.84 -3.78 0.29
N LEU A 183 15.65 -3.38 1.55
CA LEU A 183 14.45 -3.69 2.31
C LEU A 183 13.35 -2.68 1.95
N VAL A 184 12.30 -3.12 1.28
CA VAL A 184 11.16 -2.26 0.94
C VAL A 184 9.99 -2.55 1.86
N VAL A 185 9.48 -1.52 2.52
CA VAL A 185 8.37 -1.60 3.47
C VAL A 185 7.16 -0.85 2.92
N ASN A 186 6.04 -1.56 2.79
CA ASN A 186 4.73 -1.03 2.47
C ASN A 186 3.95 -0.70 3.75
N VAL A 187 3.38 0.50 3.83
CA VAL A 187 2.63 0.98 5.00
C VAL A 187 1.27 1.54 4.62
N HIS A 188 0.30 1.39 5.53
CA HIS A 188 -0.96 2.12 5.53
C HIS A 188 -1.27 2.48 6.99
N LEU A 189 -0.80 3.64 7.45
CA LEU A 189 -0.84 4.03 8.86
C LEU A 189 -2.26 4.41 9.33
N SER A 190 -2.40 4.67 10.63
CA SER A 190 -3.68 5.06 11.25
C SER A 190 -4.27 6.35 10.63
N SER A 191 -5.52 6.26 10.14
CA SER A 191 -6.18 7.31 9.35
C SER A 191 -7.04 8.31 10.15
N ALA A 192 -7.27 8.06 11.44
CA ALA A 192 -8.02 9.02 12.26
C ALA A 192 -7.26 10.37 12.37
N ARG A 193 -8.00 11.48 12.28
CA ARG A 193 -7.41 12.84 12.23
C ARG A 193 -6.58 13.15 13.48
N ASP A 194 -7.01 12.69 14.64
CA ASP A 194 -6.35 12.86 15.94
C ASP A 194 -5.29 11.78 16.28
N ALA A 195 -5.05 10.85 15.36
CA ALA A 195 -4.13 9.72 15.56
C ALA A 195 -2.65 10.03 15.25
N GLU A 196 -2.24 11.30 15.26
CA GLU A 196 -0.84 11.68 14.96
C GLU A 196 0.16 11.00 15.90
N HIS A 197 -0.16 10.94 17.19
CA HIS A 197 0.65 10.26 18.19
C HIS A 197 0.73 8.73 17.95
N VAL A 198 -0.35 8.13 17.42
CA VAL A 198 -0.38 6.71 17.05
C VAL A 198 0.51 6.48 15.83
N ARG A 199 0.43 7.34 14.81
CA ARG A 199 1.29 7.27 13.62
C ARG A 199 2.78 7.40 13.95
N VAL A 200 3.13 8.27 14.90
CA VAL A 200 4.52 8.38 15.40
C VAL A 200 5.00 7.06 16.00
N GLU A 201 4.16 6.39 16.79
CA GLU A 201 4.51 5.10 17.38
C GLU A 201 4.58 3.98 16.33
N GLU A 202 3.64 3.94 15.39
CA GLU A 202 3.68 3.03 14.24
C GLU A 202 4.98 3.22 13.43
N ALA A 203 5.34 4.46 13.10
CA ALA A 203 6.57 4.80 12.40
C ALA A 203 7.82 4.43 13.20
N ARG A 204 7.80 4.59 14.53
CA ARG A 204 8.90 4.14 15.41
C ARG A 204 9.09 2.62 15.33
N LEU A 205 8.01 1.85 15.48
CA LEU A 205 8.05 0.39 15.39
C LEU A 205 8.59 -0.08 14.04
N ILE A 206 8.18 0.57 12.95
CA ILE A 206 8.68 0.28 11.60
C ILE A 206 10.18 0.57 11.48
N CYS A 207 10.64 1.74 11.95
CA CYS A 207 12.05 2.08 11.91
C CYS A 207 12.91 1.11 12.74
N ASP A 208 12.47 0.75 13.94
CA ASP A 208 13.17 -0.19 14.81
C ASP A 208 13.23 -1.59 14.16
N TRP A 209 12.13 -2.00 13.52
CA TRP A 209 12.09 -3.24 12.75
C TRP A 209 13.06 -3.22 11.57
N ILE A 210 13.12 -2.14 10.79
CA ILE A 210 14.07 -1.99 9.68
C ILE A 210 15.52 -2.07 10.17
N GLU A 211 15.85 -1.40 11.28
CA GLU A 211 17.19 -1.43 11.85
C GLU A 211 17.58 -2.84 12.31
N ALA A 212 16.65 -3.58 12.90
CA ALA A 212 16.87 -4.97 13.32
C ALA A 212 17.14 -5.93 12.15
N GLN A 213 16.71 -5.59 10.93
CA GLN A 213 16.95 -6.40 9.73
C GLN A 213 18.40 -6.30 9.22
N GLY A 214 19.14 -5.26 9.61
CA GLY A 214 20.55 -5.09 9.23
C GLY A 214 20.82 -4.85 7.74
N VAL A 215 19.79 -4.52 6.94
CA VAL A 215 19.94 -4.21 5.50
C VAL A 215 20.37 -2.75 5.35
N ALA A 216 21.44 -2.50 4.57
CA ALA A 216 22.03 -1.17 4.43
C ALA A 216 21.13 -0.17 3.68
N ASN A 217 20.32 -0.64 2.73
CA ASN A 217 19.39 0.16 1.97
C ASN A 217 17.95 -0.17 2.36
N ALA A 218 17.15 0.85 2.64
CA ALA A 218 15.76 0.69 3.02
C ALA A 218 14.86 1.73 2.35
N MET A 219 13.64 1.32 2.03
CA MET A 219 12.56 2.19 1.59
C MET A 219 11.32 1.97 2.46
N ILE A 220 10.61 3.05 2.78
CA ILE A 220 9.28 3.00 3.39
C ILE A 220 8.36 3.78 2.47
N MET A 221 7.32 3.13 1.96
CA MET A 221 6.43 3.73 0.99
C MET A 221 4.98 3.31 1.22
N GLY A 222 4.06 4.22 0.97
CA GLY A 222 2.65 3.98 1.25
C GLY A 222 1.88 5.23 1.63
N ASP A 223 0.69 4.99 2.14
CA ASP A 223 -0.18 6.00 2.72
C ASP A 223 0.15 6.13 4.22
N PHE A 224 0.78 7.26 4.57
CA PHE A 224 1.16 7.55 5.95
C PHE A 224 0.03 8.20 6.74
N ASN A 225 -1.07 8.63 6.10
CA ASN A 225 -2.12 9.43 6.73
C ASN A 225 -1.56 10.61 7.56
N GLY A 226 -0.39 11.14 7.17
CA GLY A 226 0.36 12.14 7.92
C GLY A 226 0.91 13.20 6.98
N GLU A 227 0.78 14.46 7.39
CA GLU A 227 1.11 15.61 6.55
C GLU A 227 2.62 15.95 6.57
N PRO A 228 3.12 16.65 5.53
CA PRO A 228 4.49 17.12 5.52
C PRO A 228 4.79 18.00 6.75
N GLY A 229 5.90 17.71 7.44
CA GLY A 229 6.34 18.50 8.59
C GLY A 229 5.61 18.20 9.91
N HIS A 230 4.65 17.28 9.94
CA HIS A 230 4.06 16.78 11.18
C HIS A 230 4.96 15.77 11.89
N ALA A 231 4.61 15.38 13.12
CA ALA A 231 5.47 14.62 14.02
C ALA A 231 5.88 13.25 13.45
N CYS A 232 4.96 12.53 12.81
CA CYS A 232 5.22 11.26 12.14
C CYS A 232 6.24 11.44 11.01
N TYR A 233 5.99 12.39 10.09
CA TYR A 233 6.89 12.74 9.00
C TYR A 233 8.30 13.10 9.52
N LEU A 234 8.39 13.99 10.51
CA LEU A 234 9.66 14.41 11.10
C LEU A 234 10.36 13.29 11.87
N SER A 235 9.62 12.32 12.40
CA SER A 235 10.21 11.16 13.08
C SER A 235 11.01 10.28 12.12
N LEU A 236 10.54 10.13 10.88
CA LEU A 236 11.25 9.41 9.82
C LEU A 236 12.52 10.15 9.41
N GLU A 237 12.45 11.47 9.21
CA GLU A 237 13.62 12.30 8.91
C GLU A 237 14.69 12.19 10.02
N LYS A 238 14.28 12.20 11.29
CA LYS A 238 15.18 12.01 12.44
C LYS A 238 15.86 10.63 12.45
N ARG A 239 15.24 9.61 11.86
CA ARG A 239 15.81 8.26 11.68
C ARG A 239 16.69 8.14 10.43
N GLY A 240 16.90 9.25 9.72
CA GLY A 240 17.77 9.35 8.54
C GLY A 240 17.09 8.93 7.24
N PHE A 241 15.76 8.79 7.24
CA PHE A 241 15.01 8.62 5.99
C PHE A 241 14.84 9.97 5.29
N VAL A 242 14.89 9.94 3.96
CA VAL A 242 14.75 11.11 3.10
C VAL A 242 13.53 10.92 2.21
N SER A 243 12.64 11.92 2.16
CA SER A 243 11.54 11.92 1.19
C SER A 243 12.09 12.04 -0.22
N THR A 244 11.70 11.11 -1.08
CA THR A 244 12.11 11.08 -2.49
C THR A 244 11.59 12.29 -3.24
N HIS A 245 10.33 12.68 -3.02
CA HIS A 245 9.73 13.81 -3.73
C HIS A 245 10.41 15.11 -3.36
N LYS A 246 10.57 15.38 -2.06
CA LYS A 246 11.32 16.53 -1.56
C LYS A 246 12.78 16.53 -2.01
N LYS A 247 13.43 15.37 -2.11
CA LYS A 247 14.81 15.27 -2.60
C LYS A 247 14.96 15.65 -4.07
N VAL A 248 14.00 15.27 -4.93
CA VAL A 248 14.05 15.51 -6.37
C VAL A 248 13.54 16.91 -6.73
N HIS A 249 12.45 17.35 -6.10
CA HIS A 249 11.74 18.58 -6.47
C HIS A 249 11.90 19.74 -5.48
N GLY A 250 12.50 19.51 -4.32
CA GLY A 250 12.67 20.51 -3.26
C GLY A 250 11.45 20.70 -2.33
N ALA A 251 10.32 20.08 -2.64
CA ALA A 251 9.08 20.09 -1.85
C ALA A 251 8.33 18.77 -2.00
N GLU A 252 7.35 18.51 -1.13
CA GLU A 252 6.40 17.40 -1.28
C GLU A 252 5.37 17.69 -2.40
N PRO A 253 4.65 16.66 -2.91
CA PRO A 253 3.51 16.91 -3.79
C PRO A 253 2.49 17.82 -3.10
N ALA A 254 1.81 18.66 -3.88
CA ALA A 254 0.74 19.49 -3.32
C ALA A 254 -0.43 18.63 -2.81
N ILE A 255 -0.76 17.55 -3.54
CA ILE A 255 -1.92 16.71 -3.31
C ILE A 255 -1.56 15.26 -3.65
N THR A 256 -1.85 14.33 -2.75
CA THR A 256 -1.90 12.89 -3.02
C THR A 256 -3.20 12.23 -2.56
N PHE A 257 -4.00 12.89 -1.71
CA PHE A 257 -5.37 12.54 -1.42
C PHE A 257 -6.30 13.64 -1.96
N HIS A 258 -7.27 13.26 -2.79
CA HIS A 258 -8.15 14.19 -3.49
C HIS A 258 -9.63 13.79 -3.36
N GLN A 259 -10.53 14.69 -3.70
CA GLN A 259 -11.99 14.47 -3.54
C GLN A 259 -12.74 14.39 -4.88
N GLY A 260 -12.04 14.00 -5.94
CA GLY A 260 -12.62 13.93 -7.29
C GLY A 260 -13.44 12.68 -7.55
N LEU A 261 -13.20 11.60 -6.80
CA LEU A 261 -13.96 10.36 -6.89
C LEU A 261 -15.29 10.52 -6.15
N GLU A 262 -16.40 10.49 -6.88
CA GLU A 262 -17.75 10.59 -6.30
C GLU A 262 -18.41 9.22 -6.20
N ALA A 263 -18.74 8.84 -4.96
CA ALA A 263 -19.50 7.65 -4.64
C ALA A 263 -20.14 7.78 -3.25
N PRO A 264 -21.18 6.98 -2.93
CA PRO A 264 -21.82 7.03 -1.60
C PRO A 264 -20.88 6.73 -0.44
N THR A 265 -19.85 5.91 -0.67
CA THR A 265 -18.84 5.48 0.31
C THR A 265 -17.55 6.30 0.27
N LYS A 266 -17.53 7.42 -0.46
CA LYS A 266 -16.33 8.25 -0.59
C LYS A 266 -15.89 8.83 0.73
N ASP A 267 -14.59 9.04 0.88
CA ASP A 267 -14.07 9.83 1.99
C ASP A 267 -14.28 11.32 1.76
N VAL A 268 -14.40 12.06 2.86
CA VAL A 268 -14.57 13.52 2.85
C VAL A 268 -13.46 14.13 3.70
N GLY A 269 -12.68 15.03 3.10
CA GLY A 269 -11.47 15.56 3.71
C GLY A 269 -11.04 16.89 3.12
N GLU A 270 -9.76 17.19 3.22
CA GLU A 270 -9.11 18.29 2.52
C GLU A 270 -8.13 17.69 1.51
N GLU A 271 -7.93 18.35 0.38
CA GLU A 271 -6.90 17.93 -0.57
C GLU A 271 -5.52 18.11 0.07
N ILE A 272 -4.77 17.02 0.17
CA ILE A 272 -3.58 17.01 1.01
C ILE A 272 -2.57 15.94 0.58
N CYS A 273 -1.33 16.05 1.05
CA CYS A 273 -0.29 15.04 0.81
C CYS A 273 -0.20 14.08 2.00
N LEU A 274 -0.48 12.79 1.75
CA LEU A 274 -0.44 11.70 2.72
C LEU A 274 0.46 10.53 2.27
N ASP A 275 0.77 10.46 0.99
CA ASP A 275 1.49 9.35 0.38
C ASP A 275 2.94 9.73 0.13
N TYR A 276 3.87 8.85 0.52
CA TYR A 276 5.31 9.13 0.41
C TYR A 276 6.10 7.92 -0.04
N ILE A 277 7.30 8.21 -0.56
CA ILE A 277 8.38 7.24 -0.76
C ILE A 277 9.59 7.79 0.00
N PHE A 278 9.85 7.25 1.18
CA PHE A 278 11.04 7.52 1.98
C PHE A 278 12.13 6.50 1.66
N PHE A 279 13.38 6.95 1.60
CA PHE A 279 14.53 6.05 1.39
C PHE A 279 15.70 6.39 2.31
N LYS A 280 16.54 5.39 2.57
CA LYS A 280 17.78 5.48 3.36
C LYS A 280 18.82 4.53 2.78
N GLY A 281 20.09 4.94 2.74
CA GLY A 281 21.19 4.13 2.21
C GLY A 281 21.74 4.67 0.88
N ALA A 282 22.52 3.82 0.19
CA ALA A 282 23.25 4.14 -1.04
C ALA A 282 22.36 4.04 -2.29
N MET A 283 21.29 4.83 -2.32
CA MET A 283 20.35 4.92 -3.45
C MET A 283 20.21 6.38 -3.87
N ARG A 284 20.24 6.64 -5.18
CA ARG A 284 20.09 7.99 -5.73
C ARG A 284 18.79 8.10 -6.50
N PRO A 285 17.78 8.85 -6.03
CA PRO A 285 16.59 9.11 -6.82
C PRO A 285 16.96 10.01 -8.01
N THR A 286 16.45 9.66 -9.19
CA THR A 286 16.66 10.39 -10.44
C THR A 286 15.41 11.07 -10.95
N ALA A 287 14.23 10.53 -10.64
CA ALA A 287 12.95 11.13 -10.97
C ALA A 287 11.87 10.64 -10.02
N ILE A 288 10.80 11.41 -9.89
CA ILE A 288 9.57 11.00 -9.22
C ILE A 288 8.40 11.78 -9.81
N ARG A 289 7.27 11.11 -10.00
CA ARG A 289 6.06 11.68 -10.59
C ARG A 289 4.81 11.18 -9.86
N VAL A 290 3.79 12.03 -9.85
CA VAL A 290 2.43 11.69 -9.40
C VAL A 290 1.68 11.02 -10.55
N ILE A 291 0.90 9.98 -10.28
CA ILE A 291 0.10 9.22 -11.26
C ILE A 291 -1.36 9.11 -10.81
N GLY A 292 -2.26 8.72 -11.72
CA GLY A 292 -3.69 8.57 -11.39
C GLY A 292 -4.45 9.89 -11.24
N THR A 293 -3.92 10.99 -11.76
CA THR A 293 -4.49 12.34 -11.64
C THR A 293 -5.61 12.65 -12.64
N GLU A 294 -5.88 11.75 -13.58
CA GLU A 294 -6.89 11.91 -14.62
C GLU A 294 -8.16 11.12 -14.28
N CYS A 295 -9.32 11.76 -14.45
CA CYS A 295 -10.61 11.08 -14.37
C CYS A 295 -10.88 10.23 -15.62
N SER A 296 -11.94 9.41 -15.57
CA SER A 296 -12.48 8.76 -16.76
C SER A 296 -12.82 9.78 -17.84
N ALA A 297 -12.55 9.41 -19.10
CA ALA A 297 -12.88 10.23 -20.26
C ALA A 297 -14.40 10.42 -20.46
N THR A 298 -15.22 9.50 -19.94
CA THR A 298 -16.68 9.51 -20.11
C THR A 298 -17.44 9.98 -18.87
N ASP A 299 -16.81 9.93 -17.69
CA ASP A 299 -17.41 10.37 -16.43
C ASP A 299 -16.35 11.03 -15.54
N LYS A 300 -16.42 12.36 -15.43
CA LYS A 300 -15.46 13.17 -14.66
C LYS A 300 -15.50 12.93 -13.14
N THR A 301 -16.48 12.16 -12.67
CA THR A 301 -16.61 11.81 -11.25
C THR A 301 -15.95 10.47 -10.90
N ILE A 302 -15.38 9.78 -11.88
CA ILE A 302 -14.66 8.52 -11.69
C ILE A 302 -13.17 8.78 -11.84
N TYR A 303 -12.41 8.52 -10.79
CA TYR A 303 -10.96 8.47 -10.81
C TYR A 303 -10.48 7.04 -10.53
N PRO A 304 -9.22 6.69 -10.85
CA PRO A 304 -8.70 5.37 -10.53
C PRO A 304 -8.76 5.08 -9.03
N SER A 305 -8.51 6.09 -8.19
CA SER A 305 -8.61 6.06 -6.73
C SER A 305 -9.01 7.45 -6.23
N ASP A 306 -9.29 7.60 -4.94
CA ASP A 306 -9.34 8.90 -4.24
C ASP A 306 -7.95 9.36 -3.76
N HIS A 307 -6.94 8.52 -3.95
CA HIS A 307 -5.53 8.90 -3.86
C HIS A 307 -4.90 9.03 -5.26
N PHE A 308 -3.77 9.72 -5.32
CA PHE A 308 -2.84 9.71 -6.44
C PHE A 308 -1.61 8.88 -6.06
N GLY A 309 -1.13 8.08 -6.99
CA GLY A 309 0.06 7.25 -6.78
C GLY A 309 1.35 8.03 -6.97
N LEU A 310 2.46 7.48 -6.48
CA LEU A 310 3.81 8.00 -6.73
C LEU A 310 4.65 6.93 -7.43
N VAL A 311 5.36 7.31 -8.49
CA VAL A 311 6.35 6.46 -9.15
C VAL A 311 7.71 7.16 -9.11
N ALA A 312 8.71 6.48 -8.55
CA ALA A 312 10.06 7.00 -8.42
C ALA A 312 11.08 6.09 -9.08
N ASP A 313 12.05 6.72 -9.74
CA ASP A 313 13.17 6.07 -10.40
C ASP A 313 14.44 6.30 -9.58
N PHE A 314 15.20 5.23 -9.34
CA PHE A 314 16.45 5.24 -8.59
C PHE A 314 17.60 4.68 -9.41
N GLN A 315 18.80 5.09 -9.04
CA GLN A 315 20.07 4.45 -9.39
C GLN A 315 20.64 3.83 -8.12
N VAL A 316 20.88 2.53 -8.14
CA VAL A 316 21.36 1.72 -7.00
C VAL A 316 22.81 1.31 -7.24
N GLY A 317 23.64 1.37 -6.19
CA GLY A 317 25.07 1.06 -6.21
C GLY A 317 25.98 2.29 -6.16
N GLU A 318 27.27 2.09 -5.90
CA GLU A 318 28.23 3.20 -5.79
C GLU A 318 28.39 3.94 -7.13
N ALA A 319 27.92 5.20 -7.16
CA ALA A 319 28.37 6.17 -8.14
C ALA A 319 29.88 6.38 -7.93
N ALA A 320 30.67 6.29 -9.00
CA ALA A 320 32.09 6.63 -8.95
C ALA A 320 32.24 8.01 -8.28
N LYS A 321 33.01 8.08 -7.18
CA LYS A 321 33.35 9.36 -6.55
C LYS A 321 33.95 10.25 -7.64
N SER A 322 33.24 11.32 -7.99
CA SER A 322 33.80 12.39 -8.80
C SER A 322 34.96 12.98 -8.00
N SER A 323 36.18 12.66 -8.46
CA SER A 323 37.45 13.25 -8.02
C SER A 323 37.44 14.75 -8.14
#